data_AF-A0A1B1UAC5-F1
#
_entry.id   AF-A0A1B1UAC5-F1
#
_cell.length_a   1.000
_cell.length_b   1.000
_cell.length_c   1.000
_cell.angle_alpha   90.00
_cell.angle_beta   90.00
_cell.angle_gamma   90.00
#
_symmetry.space_group_name_H-M   'P 1'
#
loop_
_entity.id
_entity.type
_entity.pdbx_description
1 polymer ?
#
loop_
_entity_poly.entity_id
_entity_poly.type
_entity_poly.pdbx_seq_one_letter_code
_entity_poly.pdbx_strand_id
1 'polypeptide(L)'
;MSRAPRFVAIVFALLCGALPASAAQDVRLERGAAITDPATLRELDAGKFRLDRMLMPERSAEVALANSELFALPSMAPVRQAIDGELDRYVARHHASLPKETIGVGEGLDFQLFDRALLYSAETRFVLAGIVNRMDRTYAAEASCGEIRLIYRLTRINQAAGGNASPPRLPMTLNLVLKARGEGSAIACSEIARRWLTAPLGGKLSASDGTLDLIDYRNIDRIETNLQIAHAPKSSVRDFRTDYLLKVFRYDRRARAFVESPMENQIDRARLLADDGLRREFRAWLLDPVNLVAFDRGTALIPEKFLASGAIAPTPVGFDPSDLEPEFGLVKGEGAVFSEADVVAALRKATAGGAKLQNIRSVAGFERRLNDVTCSGCHQTRGIGGFHFPGVDWMADKPSNSTVVPASPHFFGDQVRRRDILHALRDDKPPDYSRGFASRPQLRGSTELAGSNYYDGWGAHCYVQGSPAAGDDGSFRDWTCAEGLTCQAAGKTSRIGMCFVKNR
;
A
#
# COMPACT_ATOMS: atom_id res chain seq x y z
N MET A 1 0.11 40.49 -59.50
CA MET A 1 0.27 39.16 -58.86
C MET A 1 0.39 39.37 -57.36
N SER A 2 -0.72 39.16 -56.64
CA SER A 2 -0.94 39.65 -55.29
C SER A 2 -0.26 38.78 -54.23
N ARG A 3 0.59 39.39 -53.40
CA ARG A 3 1.23 38.80 -52.20
C ARG A 3 0.28 38.74 -50.99
N ALA A 4 -1.04 38.79 -51.20
CA ALA A 4 -2.03 38.73 -50.14
C ALA A 4 -2.33 37.32 -49.57
N PRO A 5 -2.19 36.17 -50.27
CA PRO A 5 -2.68 34.90 -49.73
C PRO A 5 -1.69 34.20 -48.79
N ARG A 6 -0.41 34.60 -48.77
CA ARG A 6 0.60 33.97 -47.89
C ARG A 6 0.62 34.52 -46.47
N PHE A 7 0.20 35.77 -46.27
CA PHE A 7 0.14 36.36 -44.93
C PHE A 7 -1.05 35.85 -44.12
N VAL A 8 -2.20 35.60 -44.76
CA VAL A 8 -3.39 35.05 -44.09
C VAL A 8 -3.17 33.60 -43.64
N ALA A 9 -2.45 32.79 -44.44
CA ALA A 9 -2.14 31.40 -44.07
C ALA A 9 -1.16 31.29 -42.88
N ILE A 10 -0.18 32.20 -42.77
CA ILE A 10 0.77 32.20 -41.65
C ILE A 10 0.11 32.69 -40.36
N VAL A 11 -0.79 33.67 -40.45
CA VAL A 11 -1.56 34.15 -39.29
C VAL A 11 -2.57 33.09 -38.81
N PHE A 12 -3.20 32.32 -39.70
CA PHE A 12 -4.06 31.20 -39.29
C PHE A 12 -3.27 30.03 -38.69
N ALA A 13 -2.06 29.74 -39.17
CA ALA A 13 -1.18 28.73 -38.58
C ALA A 13 -0.63 29.16 -37.20
N LEU A 14 -0.37 30.45 -36.99
CA LEU A 14 0.05 31.00 -35.69
C LEU A 14 -1.11 31.14 -34.70
N LEU A 15 -2.35 31.35 -35.17
CA LEU A 15 -3.55 31.39 -34.31
C LEU A 15 -4.13 30.00 -34.00
N CYS A 16 -3.92 28.99 -34.86
CA CYS A 16 -4.20 27.59 -34.53
C CYS A 16 -3.10 26.94 -33.68
N GLY A 17 -1.90 27.54 -33.62
CA GLY A 17 -0.81 27.18 -32.71
C GLY A 17 -0.92 27.83 -31.32
N ALA A 18 -1.95 28.64 -31.08
CA ALA A 18 -2.23 29.31 -29.81
C ALA A 18 -3.59 28.90 -29.22
N LEU A 19 -4.00 27.65 -29.44
CA LEU A 19 -4.79 27.00 -28.40
C LEU A 19 -3.87 26.95 -27.18
N PRO A 20 -4.24 27.53 -26.02
CA PRO A 20 -3.53 27.17 -24.81
C PRO A 20 -3.61 25.66 -24.76
N ALA A 21 -2.47 25.01 -24.55
CA ALA A 21 -2.45 23.71 -23.89
C ALA A 21 -3.08 23.91 -22.51
N SER A 22 -4.39 24.10 -22.49
CA SER A 22 -5.31 23.64 -21.45
C SER A 22 -5.50 22.14 -21.67
N ALA A 23 -4.40 21.44 -21.95
CA ALA A 23 -4.32 19.99 -21.85
C ALA A 23 -4.25 19.72 -20.35
N ALA A 24 -5.43 19.69 -19.73
CA ALA A 24 -5.71 19.34 -18.34
C ALA A 24 -4.82 20.03 -17.29
N GLN A 25 -5.42 20.74 -16.34
CA GLN A 25 -4.85 20.62 -14.99
C GLN A 25 -4.73 19.12 -14.74
N ASP A 26 -3.52 18.58 -14.72
CA ASP A 26 -3.26 17.14 -14.58
C ASP A 26 -4.05 16.68 -13.37
N VAL A 27 -5.20 16.04 -13.63
CA VAL A 27 -6.22 15.87 -12.60
C VAL A 27 -5.66 14.79 -11.68
N ARG A 28 -5.06 15.22 -10.57
CA ARG A 28 -4.34 14.36 -9.62
C ARG A 28 -5.19 13.13 -9.32
N LEU A 29 -4.65 11.93 -9.54
CA LEU A 29 -5.39 10.66 -9.41
C LEU A 29 -5.99 10.51 -8.01
N GLU A 30 -5.26 10.98 -6.99
CA GLU A 30 -5.61 10.93 -5.57
C GLU A 30 -6.60 12.00 -5.10
N ARG A 31 -7.07 12.87 -6.00
CA ARG A 31 -8.03 13.93 -5.65
C ARG A 31 -9.24 13.36 -4.91
N GLY A 32 -9.67 14.08 -3.88
CA GLY A 32 -10.79 13.70 -3.04
C GLY A 32 -10.61 12.40 -2.24
N ALA A 33 -9.46 11.74 -2.32
CA ALA A 33 -9.17 10.49 -1.60
C ALA A 33 -7.85 10.53 -0.80
N ALA A 34 -6.97 11.49 -1.09
CA ALA A 34 -5.78 11.72 -0.26
C ALA A 34 -5.34 13.20 -0.28
N ILE A 35 -4.64 13.59 0.79
CA ILE A 35 -3.95 14.87 0.94
C ILE A 35 -2.45 14.57 0.93
N THR A 36 -1.78 15.06 -0.10
CA THR A 36 -0.37 14.76 -0.39
C THR A 36 0.42 16.02 -0.78
N ASP A 37 -0.20 17.20 -0.62
CA ASP A 37 0.45 18.48 -0.88
C ASP A 37 1.45 18.82 0.25
N PRO A 38 2.75 19.06 -0.06
CA PRO A 38 3.78 19.26 0.95
C PRO A 38 3.54 20.45 1.89
N ALA A 39 3.07 21.58 1.35
CA ALA A 39 2.83 22.78 2.15
C ALA A 39 1.68 22.56 3.14
N THR A 40 0.60 21.95 2.65
CA THR A 40 -0.54 21.53 3.46
C THR A 40 -0.12 20.57 4.57
N LEU A 41 0.68 19.54 4.25
CA LEU A 41 1.12 18.55 5.24
C LEU A 41 2.00 19.17 6.32
N ARG A 42 2.88 20.12 5.97
CA ARG A 42 3.68 20.88 6.92
C ARG A 42 2.80 21.69 7.89
N GLU A 43 1.78 22.38 7.39
CA GLU A 43 0.85 23.15 8.24
C GLU A 43 0.09 22.21 9.20
N LEU A 44 -0.40 21.09 8.69
CA LEU A 44 -1.13 20.09 9.49
C LEU A 44 -0.22 19.43 10.54
N ASP A 45 1.04 19.12 10.21
CA ASP A 45 2.06 18.59 11.14
C ASP A 45 2.44 19.60 12.23
N ALA A 46 2.40 20.90 11.94
CA ALA A 46 2.64 21.93 12.94
C ALA A 46 1.47 22.08 13.94
N GLY A 47 0.28 21.62 13.57
CA GLY A 47 -0.96 21.74 14.33
C GLY A 47 -1.42 20.45 15.01
N LYS A 48 -2.75 20.23 15.00
CA LYS A 48 -3.40 19.12 15.71
C LYS A 48 -3.00 17.73 15.22
N PHE A 49 -2.50 17.60 13.99
CA PHE A 49 -2.14 16.31 13.40
C PHE A 49 -0.68 15.92 13.62
N ARG A 50 0.08 16.68 14.41
CA ARG A 50 1.38 16.23 14.90
C ARG A 50 1.21 14.94 15.73
N LEU A 51 2.10 13.96 15.53
CA LEU A 51 1.92 12.64 16.14
C LEU A 51 1.84 12.70 17.67
N ASP A 52 2.69 13.48 18.33
CA ASP A 52 2.66 13.67 19.79
C ASP A 52 1.35 14.30 20.28
N ARG A 53 0.77 15.25 19.52
CA ARG A 53 -0.52 15.88 19.87
C ARG A 53 -1.68 14.89 19.75
N MET A 54 -1.62 13.96 18.78
CA MET A 54 -2.61 12.89 18.63
C MET A 54 -2.49 11.86 19.76
N LEU A 55 -1.28 11.53 20.20
CA LEU A 55 -1.05 10.51 21.25
C LEU A 55 -1.15 11.07 22.67
N MET A 56 -0.95 12.38 22.85
CA MET A 56 -1.00 13.08 24.14
C MET A 56 -1.83 14.37 24.02
N PRO A 57 -3.16 14.27 23.86
CA PRO A 57 -4.02 15.43 23.64
C PRO A 57 -3.98 16.46 24.79
N GLU A 58 -3.71 16.02 26.01
CA GLU A 58 -3.59 16.88 27.21
C GLU A 58 -2.30 17.72 27.24
N ARG A 59 -1.31 17.39 26.39
CA ARG A 59 -0.04 18.11 26.34
C ARG A 59 -0.22 19.40 25.55
N SER A 60 -0.19 20.54 26.25
CA SER A 60 -0.30 21.87 25.62
C SER A 60 1.00 22.38 24.99
N ALA A 61 2.13 21.68 25.15
CA ALA A 61 3.46 22.15 24.73
C ALA A 61 3.59 22.37 23.22
N GLU A 62 4.06 23.56 22.83
CA GLU A 62 4.29 23.94 21.42
C GLU A 62 5.39 23.10 20.77
N VAL A 63 6.41 22.70 21.54
CA VAL A 63 7.57 21.94 21.06
C VAL A 63 7.19 20.49 20.74
N ALA A 64 7.50 20.06 19.51
CA ALA A 64 7.33 18.68 19.06
C ALA A 64 8.21 17.73 19.89
N LEU A 65 7.69 16.55 20.23
CA LEU A 65 8.51 15.51 20.85
C LEU A 65 9.53 15.00 19.85
N ALA A 66 10.77 14.84 20.31
CA ALA A 66 11.71 13.96 19.65
C ALA A 66 11.33 12.51 19.90
N ASN A 67 11.87 11.60 19.10
CA ASN A 67 11.56 10.19 19.21
C ASN A 67 12.01 9.55 20.54
N SER A 68 13.09 10.06 21.14
CA SER A 68 13.51 9.65 22.50
C SER A 68 12.38 9.79 23.52
N GLU A 69 11.61 10.88 23.45
CA GLU A 69 10.47 11.14 24.32
C GLU A 69 9.21 10.39 23.85
N LEU A 70 8.95 10.33 22.54
CA LEU A 70 7.80 9.63 21.96
C LEU A 70 7.79 8.14 22.33
N PHE A 71 8.92 7.45 22.21
CA PHE A 71 9.04 6.03 22.57
C PHE A 71 9.25 5.79 24.07
N ALA A 72 9.43 6.85 24.86
CA ALA A 72 9.37 6.77 26.32
C ALA A 72 7.93 6.82 26.85
N LEU A 73 6.94 7.16 26.00
CA LEU A 73 5.54 7.16 26.39
C LEU A 73 5.07 5.75 26.80
N PRO A 74 4.34 5.60 27.92
CA PRO A 74 3.79 4.31 28.34
C PRO A 74 2.95 3.64 27.24
N SER A 75 2.21 4.43 26.47
CA SER A 75 1.37 3.93 25.38
C SER A 75 2.17 3.27 24.24
N MET A 76 3.45 3.64 24.08
CA MET A 76 4.35 3.16 23.03
C MET A 76 5.27 2.03 23.51
N ALA A 77 5.27 1.70 24.80
CA ALA A 77 6.15 0.68 25.35
C ALA A 77 6.01 -0.70 24.65
N PRO A 78 4.80 -1.21 24.35
CA PRO A 78 4.68 -2.48 23.62
C PRO A 78 5.12 -2.37 22.16
N VAL A 79 4.92 -1.21 21.52
CA VAL A 79 5.41 -0.95 20.14
C VAL A 79 6.93 -1.06 20.10
N ARG A 80 7.61 -0.40 21.05
CA ARG A 80 9.06 -0.48 21.22
C ARG A 80 9.52 -1.93 21.40
N GLN A 81 8.97 -2.62 22.39
CA GLN A 81 9.35 -4.00 22.72
C GLN A 81 9.18 -4.96 21.55
N ALA A 82 8.09 -4.84 20.80
CA ALA A 82 7.79 -5.74 19.69
C ALA A 82 8.68 -5.50 18.46
N ILE A 83 9.03 -4.24 18.16
CA ILE A 83 10.02 -3.91 17.12
C ILE A 83 11.40 -4.41 17.54
N ASP A 84 11.79 -4.15 18.78
CA ASP A 84 13.08 -4.54 19.30
C ASP A 84 13.27 -6.06 19.27
N GLY A 85 12.26 -6.80 19.72
CA GLY A 85 12.27 -8.25 19.70
C GLY A 85 12.27 -8.86 18.30
N GLU A 86 11.76 -8.16 17.26
CA GLU A 86 11.91 -8.64 15.88
C GLU A 86 13.28 -8.35 15.28
N LEU A 87 13.90 -7.22 15.61
CA LEU A 87 15.29 -6.96 15.23
C LEU A 87 16.21 -8.06 15.76
N ASP A 88 16.08 -8.40 17.03
CA ASP A 88 16.90 -9.44 17.66
C ASP A 88 16.62 -10.83 17.03
N ARG A 89 15.35 -11.17 16.79
CA ARG A 89 14.98 -12.43 16.12
C ARG A 89 15.44 -12.49 14.66
N TYR A 90 15.42 -11.36 13.94
CA TYR A 90 15.92 -11.30 12.57
C TYR A 90 17.42 -11.58 12.51
N VAL A 91 18.20 -10.96 13.39
CA VAL A 91 19.66 -11.21 13.51
C VAL A 91 19.95 -12.65 13.90
N ALA A 92 19.25 -13.20 14.90
CA ALA A 92 19.42 -14.58 15.32
C ALA A 92 19.10 -15.57 14.19
N ARG A 93 18.00 -15.36 13.45
CA ARG A 93 17.64 -16.18 12.28
C ARG A 93 18.72 -16.09 11.20
N HIS A 94 19.21 -14.89 10.90
CA HIS A 94 20.27 -14.69 9.92
C HIS A 94 21.53 -15.49 10.28
N HIS A 95 22.01 -15.39 11.52
CA HIS A 95 23.18 -16.17 11.97
C HIS A 95 22.97 -17.69 11.86
N ALA A 96 21.75 -18.17 12.07
CA ALA A 96 21.43 -19.59 11.94
C ALA A 96 21.35 -20.04 10.48
N SER A 97 20.73 -19.27 9.59
CA SER A 97 20.48 -19.66 8.20
C SER A 97 21.61 -19.31 7.24
N LEU A 98 22.35 -18.23 7.52
CA LEU A 98 23.37 -17.65 6.66
C LEU A 98 24.66 -17.34 7.47
N PRO A 99 25.27 -18.34 8.14
CA PRO A 99 26.38 -18.13 9.08
C PRO A 99 27.65 -17.56 8.45
N LYS A 100 27.77 -17.59 7.11
CA LYS A 100 28.92 -17.07 6.35
C LYS A 100 28.73 -15.63 5.89
N GLU A 101 27.51 -15.10 5.95
CA GLU A 101 27.23 -13.72 5.60
C GLU A 101 27.30 -12.85 6.87
N THR A 102 27.82 -11.64 6.72
CA THR A 102 27.95 -10.65 7.77
C THR A 102 26.67 -9.81 7.91
N ILE A 103 26.30 -9.46 9.13
CA ILE A 103 25.08 -8.70 9.44
C ILE A 103 25.33 -7.68 10.55
N GLY A 104 24.79 -6.47 10.41
CA GLY A 104 24.99 -5.39 11.38
C GLY A 104 24.69 -4.02 10.80
N VAL A 105 24.98 -2.96 11.57
CA VAL A 105 24.80 -1.57 11.12
C VAL A 105 26.07 -1.08 10.44
N GLY A 106 25.94 -0.51 9.24
CA GLY A 106 27.05 0.12 8.51
C GLY A 106 27.26 -0.45 7.11
N GLU A 107 28.03 0.29 6.31
CA GLU A 107 28.40 -0.14 4.96
C GLU A 107 29.41 -1.30 4.99
N GLY A 108 29.44 -2.08 3.91
CA GLY A 108 30.39 -3.20 3.75
C GLY A 108 29.94 -4.55 4.31
N LEU A 109 28.78 -4.61 4.99
CA LEU A 109 28.16 -5.84 5.46
C LEU A 109 27.25 -6.46 4.39
N ASP A 110 27.15 -7.80 4.39
CA ASP A 110 26.27 -8.54 3.46
C ASP A 110 24.78 -8.26 3.73
N PHE A 111 24.45 -7.95 4.98
CA PHE A 111 23.16 -7.42 5.42
C PHE A 111 23.36 -6.19 6.31
N GLN A 112 22.99 -5.04 5.77
CA GLN A 112 23.04 -3.74 6.42
C GLN A 112 21.73 -3.48 7.15
N LEU A 113 21.75 -3.59 8.48
CA LEU A 113 20.61 -3.37 9.35
C LEU A 113 20.26 -1.89 9.46
N PHE A 114 18.98 -1.63 9.68
CA PHE A 114 18.55 -0.35 10.20
C PHE A 114 19.15 -0.10 11.59
N ASP A 115 19.73 1.09 11.78
CA ASP A 115 20.26 1.51 13.09
C ASP A 115 19.11 1.80 14.05
N ARG A 116 18.85 0.83 14.94
CA ARG A 116 17.78 0.91 15.94
C ARG A 116 17.92 2.12 16.86
N ALA A 117 19.12 2.65 17.08
CA ALA A 117 19.32 3.83 17.94
C ALA A 117 18.62 5.08 17.37
N LEU A 118 18.42 5.13 16.04
CA LEU A 118 17.68 6.20 15.39
C LEU A 118 16.18 6.22 15.77
N LEU A 119 15.60 5.12 16.25
CA LEU A 119 14.21 5.14 16.76
C LEU A 119 14.09 5.79 18.12
N TYR A 120 15.19 5.88 18.88
CA TYR A 120 15.18 6.37 20.26
C TYR A 120 16.02 7.64 20.41
N SER A 121 16.39 8.26 19.29
CA SER A 121 17.26 9.43 19.25
C SER A 121 16.48 10.72 19.45
N ALA A 122 17.06 11.63 20.23
CA ALA A 122 16.60 13.03 20.33
C ALA A 122 16.75 13.80 19.01
N GLU A 123 17.51 13.25 18.06
CA GLU A 123 17.81 13.85 16.75
C GLU A 123 16.85 13.40 15.65
N THR A 124 15.78 12.67 16.00
CA THR A 124 14.81 12.16 15.04
C THR A 124 13.38 12.41 15.50
N ARG A 125 12.46 12.49 14.54
CA ARG A 125 11.02 12.50 14.80
C ARG A 125 10.23 11.88 13.65
N PHE A 126 8.96 11.55 13.92
CA PHE A 126 7.98 11.29 12.88
C PHE A 126 7.33 12.59 12.37
N VAL A 127 7.31 12.78 11.05
CA VAL A 127 6.66 13.90 10.34
C VAL A 127 5.44 13.41 9.55
N LEU A 128 4.35 14.17 9.53
CA LEU A 128 3.19 13.83 8.69
C LEU A 128 3.58 13.89 7.21
N ALA A 129 3.40 12.77 6.51
CA ALA A 129 3.84 12.56 5.13
C ALA A 129 2.65 12.43 4.16
N GLY A 130 1.45 12.13 4.67
CA GLY A 130 0.21 12.07 3.89
C GLY A 130 -1.01 11.77 4.76
N ILE A 131 -2.19 12.12 4.26
CA ILE A 131 -3.47 11.71 4.84
C ILE A 131 -4.27 10.97 3.77
N VAL A 132 -4.73 9.76 4.07
CA VAL A 132 -5.44 8.91 3.10
C VAL A 132 -6.83 8.58 3.62
N ASN A 133 -7.85 8.86 2.81
CA ASN A 133 -9.19 8.35 3.02
C ASN A 133 -9.24 6.87 2.65
N ARG A 134 -9.75 6.07 3.58
CA ARG A 134 -9.94 4.62 3.43
C ARG A 134 -11.38 4.25 3.74
N MET A 135 -12.36 5.07 3.32
CA MET A 135 -13.78 4.71 3.39
C MET A 135 -14.11 3.52 2.46
N ASP A 136 -13.19 3.14 1.56
CA ASP A 136 -13.23 1.85 0.85
C ASP A 136 -13.17 0.64 1.79
N ARG A 137 -12.84 0.85 3.07
CA ARG A 137 -12.83 -0.14 4.15
C ARG A 137 -14.15 -0.28 4.89
N THR A 138 -15.20 0.43 4.49
CA THR A 138 -16.51 0.35 5.13
C THR A 138 -17.03 -1.09 5.21
N TYR A 139 -16.71 -1.97 4.25
CA TYR A 139 -17.10 -3.39 4.31
C TYR A 139 -16.55 -4.15 5.54
N ALA A 140 -15.46 -3.66 6.15
CA ALA A 140 -14.86 -4.23 7.35
C ALA A 140 -15.14 -3.39 8.61
N ALA A 141 -15.60 -2.14 8.44
CA ALA A 141 -15.75 -1.16 9.51
C ALA A 141 -16.96 -0.24 9.25
N GLU A 142 -18.13 -0.85 9.10
CA GLU A 142 -19.37 -0.16 8.72
C GLU A 142 -19.77 0.92 9.74
N ALA A 143 -19.68 0.59 11.03
CA ALA A 143 -20.01 1.50 12.12
C ALA A 143 -19.20 2.81 12.08
N SER A 144 -17.97 2.78 11.57
CA SER A 144 -17.09 3.95 11.46
C SER A 144 -17.04 4.57 10.06
N CYS A 145 -17.87 4.14 9.12
CA CYS A 145 -17.78 4.54 7.70
C CYS A 145 -16.40 4.25 7.08
N GLY A 146 -15.69 3.22 7.55
CA GLY A 146 -14.30 2.94 7.17
C GLY A 146 -13.26 3.70 8.01
N GLU A 147 -12.12 4.00 7.38
CA GLU A 147 -10.92 4.49 8.06
C GLU A 147 -10.38 5.78 7.44
N ILE A 148 -9.64 6.58 8.22
CA ILE A 148 -8.71 7.61 7.75
C ILE A 148 -7.32 7.23 8.26
N ARG A 149 -6.28 7.43 7.46
CA ARG A 149 -4.89 7.14 7.84
C ARG A 149 -4.05 8.40 7.82
N LEU A 150 -3.47 8.75 8.97
CA LEU A 150 -2.38 9.72 9.06
C LEU A 150 -1.08 8.94 8.91
N ILE A 151 -0.36 9.18 7.82
CA ILE A 151 0.88 8.47 7.50
C ILE A 151 2.03 9.37 7.90
N TYR A 152 2.85 8.90 8.82
CA TYR A 152 4.05 9.59 9.28
C TYR A 152 5.30 8.89 8.78
N ARG A 153 6.37 9.67 8.61
CA ARG A 153 7.69 9.19 8.18
C ARG A 153 8.75 9.58 9.19
N LEU A 154 9.70 8.68 9.42
CA LEU A 154 10.85 8.94 10.28
C LEU A 154 11.88 9.85 9.58
N THR A 155 12.29 10.93 10.24
CA THR A 155 13.28 11.89 9.74
C THR A 155 14.26 12.32 10.82
N ARG A 156 15.45 12.78 10.42
CA ARG A 156 16.39 13.51 11.30
C ARG A 156 15.98 14.98 11.41
N ILE A 157 16.11 15.58 12.58
CA ILE A 157 15.71 16.98 12.84
C ILE A 157 16.87 17.95 12.98
N ASN A 158 18.04 17.52 13.46
CA ASN A 158 19.23 18.37 13.58
C ASN A 158 20.37 17.82 12.70
N GLN A 159 20.39 18.25 11.44
CA GLN A 159 21.64 18.33 10.68
C GLN A 159 21.82 19.78 10.23
N ALA A 160 22.88 20.41 10.74
CA ALA A 160 23.31 21.74 10.31
C ALA A 160 23.90 21.67 8.89
N ALA A 161 23.65 22.73 8.12
CA ALA A 161 24.15 22.96 6.78
C ALA A 161 25.66 22.72 6.67
N GLY A 162 26.03 21.73 5.86
CA GLY A 162 27.42 21.36 5.57
C GLY A 162 27.46 20.46 4.34
N GLY A 163 27.18 21.07 3.17
CA GLY A 163 27.20 20.44 1.86
C GLY A 163 25.83 20.00 1.34
N ASN A 164 24.91 20.93 1.02
CA ASN A 164 23.70 20.72 0.19
C ASN A 164 22.85 19.44 0.44
N ALA A 165 22.90 18.86 1.63
CA ALA A 165 22.21 17.61 1.94
C ALA A 165 21.03 17.89 2.88
N SER A 166 19.83 17.78 2.35
CA SER A 166 18.59 17.75 3.12
C SER A 166 18.64 16.68 4.23
N PRO A 167 17.92 16.84 5.36
CA PRO A 167 17.92 15.85 6.45
C PRO A 167 17.61 14.45 5.90
N PRO A 168 18.47 13.44 6.13
CA PRO A 168 18.32 12.16 5.47
C PRO A 168 17.09 11.44 6.00
N ARG A 169 16.16 11.16 5.09
CA ARG A 169 14.97 10.34 5.32
C ARG A 169 15.40 8.98 5.88
N LEU A 170 14.76 8.55 6.95
CA LEU A 170 14.98 7.21 7.49
C LEU A 170 13.90 6.25 6.97
N PRO A 171 14.22 4.97 6.74
CA PRO A 171 13.35 4.07 6.00
C PRO A 171 12.31 3.41 6.91
N MET A 172 11.49 4.24 7.57
CA MET A 172 10.34 3.79 8.36
C MET A 172 9.13 4.72 8.20
N THR A 173 7.96 4.12 8.06
CA THR A 173 6.67 4.80 8.14
C THR A 173 5.84 4.27 9.31
N LEU A 174 5.05 5.14 9.90
CA LEU A 174 4.07 4.84 10.95
C LEU A 174 2.71 5.37 10.50
N ASN A 175 1.73 4.48 10.35
CA ASN A 175 0.35 4.88 10.09
C ASN A 175 -0.39 4.94 11.43
N LEU A 176 -0.96 6.10 11.75
CA LEU A 176 -2.00 6.20 12.76
C LEU A 176 -3.35 6.02 12.06
N VAL A 177 -4.00 4.89 12.29
CA VAL A 177 -5.30 4.57 11.68
C VAL A 177 -6.41 5.05 12.62
N LEU A 178 -7.36 5.77 12.03
CA LEU A 178 -8.46 6.39 12.73
C LEU A 178 -9.79 5.95 12.13
N LYS A 179 -10.80 5.82 12.97
CA LYS A 179 -12.21 5.66 12.56
C LYS A 179 -12.66 6.92 11.82
N ALA A 180 -13.16 6.78 10.58
CA ALA A 180 -13.61 7.94 9.80
C ALA A 180 -14.81 8.67 10.46
N ARG A 181 -15.68 7.91 11.12
CA ARG A 181 -16.71 8.39 12.04
C ARG A 181 -16.43 7.94 13.47
N GLY A 182 -16.37 8.89 14.40
CA GLY A 182 -16.24 8.62 15.83
C GLY A 182 -17.50 7.96 16.42
N GLU A 183 -17.33 7.26 17.53
CA GLU A 183 -18.44 6.64 18.27
C GLU A 183 -19.43 7.71 18.76
N GLY A 184 -20.73 7.45 18.61
CA GLY A 184 -21.79 8.38 19.00
C GLY A 184 -21.98 9.59 18.06
N SER A 185 -21.18 9.73 17.00
CA SER A 185 -21.36 10.80 16.02
C SER A 185 -22.58 10.54 15.12
N ALA A 186 -23.45 11.54 15.01
CA ALA A 186 -24.68 11.47 14.19
C ALA A 186 -24.45 11.72 12.69
N ILE A 187 -23.21 12.01 12.26
CA ILE A 187 -22.93 12.32 10.85
C ILE A 187 -23.10 11.08 9.96
N ALA A 188 -23.76 11.26 8.82
CA ALA A 188 -23.93 10.22 7.82
C ALA A 188 -22.62 9.94 7.06
N CYS A 189 -22.42 8.70 6.61
CA CYS A 189 -21.27 8.35 5.77
C CYS A 189 -21.29 9.12 4.43
N SER A 190 -22.47 9.43 3.89
CA SER A 190 -22.65 10.24 2.69
C SER A 190 -22.09 11.65 2.84
N GLU A 191 -22.30 12.28 4.00
CA GLU A 191 -21.75 13.61 4.30
C GLU A 191 -20.23 13.58 4.44
N ILE A 192 -19.66 12.55 5.11
CA ILE A 192 -18.19 12.39 5.17
C ILE A 192 -17.62 12.23 3.76
N ALA A 193 -18.23 11.38 2.93
CA ALA A 193 -17.79 11.16 1.56
C ALA A 193 -17.86 12.44 0.71
N ARG A 194 -18.93 13.24 0.89
CA ARG A 194 -19.08 14.56 0.23
C ARG A 194 -17.93 15.50 0.57
N ARG A 195 -17.58 15.64 1.85
CA ARG A 195 -16.48 16.51 2.32
C ARG A 195 -15.12 16.10 1.75
N TRP A 196 -14.90 14.80 1.58
CA TRP A 196 -13.68 14.27 0.97
C TRP A 196 -13.63 14.56 -0.53
N LEU A 197 -14.70 14.30 -1.28
CA LEU A 197 -14.74 14.54 -2.73
C LEU A 197 -14.54 16.01 -3.12
N THR A 198 -14.79 16.95 -2.21
CA THR A 198 -14.56 18.40 -2.42
C THR A 198 -13.16 18.88 -2.03
N ALA A 199 -12.32 18.05 -1.40
CA ALA A 199 -10.96 18.42 -1.03
C ALA A 199 -9.98 18.27 -2.22
N PRO A 200 -9.01 19.19 -2.46
CA PRO A 200 -8.69 20.42 -1.72
C PRO A 200 -9.25 21.70 -2.39
N LEU A 201 -10.06 21.57 -3.45
CA LEU A 201 -10.38 22.63 -4.42
C LEU A 201 -11.24 23.81 -3.89
N GLY A 202 -11.50 23.92 -2.58
CA GLY A 202 -12.33 25.01 -2.05
C GLY A 202 -12.58 25.11 -0.54
N GLY A 203 -11.68 24.67 0.36
CA GLY A 203 -11.99 24.76 1.80
C GLY A 203 -10.85 24.58 2.80
N LYS A 204 -11.01 25.21 3.96
CA LYS A 204 -10.19 25.07 5.17
C LYS A 204 -10.28 23.63 5.70
N LEU A 205 -9.31 22.79 5.37
CA LEU A 205 -9.29 21.35 5.69
C LEU A 205 -9.65 21.03 7.14
N SER A 206 -9.18 21.86 8.08
CA SER A 206 -9.34 21.69 9.52
C SER A 206 -10.37 22.64 10.16
N ALA A 207 -11.09 23.46 9.39
CA ALA A 207 -12.16 24.30 9.95
C ALA A 207 -13.43 23.49 10.24
N SER A 208 -14.37 24.11 10.95
CA SER A 208 -15.74 23.58 11.10
C SER A 208 -16.30 23.17 9.75
N ASP A 209 -16.85 21.97 9.69
CA ASP A 209 -17.39 21.35 8.47
C ASP A 209 -16.36 21.02 7.37
N GLY A 210 -15.07 21.17 7.68
CA GLY A 210 -13.96 20.76 6.82
C GLY A 210 -13.79 19.25 6.72
N THR A 211 -12.98 18.81 5.76
CA THR A 211 -12.68 17.39 5.47
C THR A 211 -12.07 16.66 6.67
N LEU A 212 -11.27 17.35 7.49
CA LEU A 212 -10.55 16.79 8.63
C LEU A 212 -11.09 17.26 9.98
N ASP A 213 -12.27 17.90 9.99
CA ASP A 213 -12.92 18.40 11.20
C ASP A 213 -13.21 17.26 12.20
N LEU A 214 -13.71 16.13 11.69
CA LEU A 214 -14.12 14.95 12.46
C LEU A 214 -12.98 14.08 12.98
N ILE A 215 -11.73 14.42 12.65
CA ILE A 215 -10.57 13.59 12.95
C ILE A 215 -9.82 14.20 14.14
N ASP A 216 -9.82 13.45 15.25
CA ASP A 216 -9.08 13.75 16.47
C ASP A 216 -8.57 12.47 17.17
N TYR A 217 -7.92 12.64 18.32
CA TYR A 217 -7.32 11.55 19.10
C TYR A 217 -8.33 10.47 19.55
N ARG A 218 -9.61 10.81 19.69
CA ARG A 218 -10.69 9.88 20.07
C ARG A 218 -11.04 8.96 18.91
N ASN A 219 -10.66 9.28 17.68
CA ASN A 219 -10.86 8.40 16.53
C ASN A 219 -9.78 7.32 16.42
N ILE A 220 -8.71 7.36 17.22
CA ILE A 220 -7.59 6.40 17.11
C ILE A 220 -8.08 4.97 17.29
N ASP A 221 -7.71 4.12 16.33
CA ASP A 221 -7.98 2.69 16.31
C ASP A 221 -6.68 1.88 16.54
N ARG A 222 -5.64 2.16 15.75
CA ARG A 222 -4.39 1.39 15.78
C ARG A 222 -3.21 2.13 15.17
N ILE A 223 -2.01 1.62 15.43
CA ILE A 223 -0.78 1.94 14.72
C ILE A 223 -0.42 0.78 13.77
N GLU A 224 0.01 1.09 12.55
CA GLU A 224 0.65 0.14 11.64
C GLU A 224 2.06 0.64 11.30
N THR A 225 3.07 -0.21 11.42
CA THR A 225 4.47 0.15 11.13
C THR A 225 4.99 -0.59 9.91
N ASN A 226 5.80 0.10 9.11
CA ASN A 226 6.60 -0.49 8.05
C ASN A 226 8.03 0.04 8.19
N LEU A 227 8.95 -0.84 8.56
CA LEU A 227 10.36 -0.53 8.81
C LEU A 227 11.21 -1.35 7.83
N GLN A 228 12.03 -0.69 7.01
CA GLN A 228 13.13 -1.38 6.35
C GLN A 228 14.07 -1.90 7.44
N ILE A 229 14.06 -3.21 7.70
CA ILE A 229 14.83 -3.80 8.80
C ILE A 229 16.26 -4.11 8.37
N ALA A 230 16.45 -4.46 7.10
CA ALA A 230 17.75 -4.78 6.53
C ALA A 230 17.78 -4.47 5.04
N HIS A 231 18.94 -4.05 4.55
CA HIS A 231 19.28 -3.95 3.15
C HIS A 231 20.42 -4.92 2.83
N ALA A 232 20.23 -5.72 1.78
CA ALA A 232 21.22 -6.59 1.22
C ALA A 232 21.67 -6.06 -0.15
N PRO A 233 22.89 -5.52 -0.25
CA PRO A 233 23.45 -5.10 -1.53
C PRO A 233 23.57 -6.29 -2.49
N LYS A 234 23.66 -5.99 -3.79
CA LYS A 234 23.99 -7.01 -4.79
C LYS A 234 25.39 -7.57 -4.53
N SER A 235 25.53 -8.89 -4.58
CA SER A 235 26.81 -9.59 -4.46
C SER A 235 26.96 -10.66 -5.53
N SER A 236 28.06 -11.42 -5.51
CA SER A 236 28.27 -12.55 -6.43
C SER A 236 27.38 -13.76 -6.11
N VAL A 237 26.87 -13.85 -4.88
CA VAL A 237 26.06 -14.99 -4.40
C VAL A 237 24.58 -14.66 -4.32
N ARG A 238 24.19 -13.38 -4.51
CA ARG A 238 22.82 -12.92 -4.29
C ARG A 238 22.50 -11.62 -5.02
N ASP A 239 21.27 -11.51 -5.51
CA ASP A 239 20.73 -10.26 -6.04
C ASP A 239 20.39 -9.26 -4.92
N PHE A 240 20.37 -7.97 -5.28
CA PHE A 240 19.93 -6.90 -4.38
C PHE A 240 18.56 -7.20 -3.77
N ARG A 241 18.45 -7.01 -2.45
CA ARG A 241 17.19 -7.20 -1.72
C ARG A 241 17.12 -6.23 -0.54
N THR A 242 15.92 -5.88 -0.15
CA THR A 242 15.65 -5.13 1.08
C THR A 242 14.47 -5.76 1.78
N ASP A 243 14.59 -5.96 3.09
CA ASP A 243 13.59 -6.63 3.91
C ASP A 243 12.84 -5.60 4.76
N TYR A 244 11.51 -5.74 4.82
CA TYR A 244 10.63 -4.78 5.50
C TYR A 244 9.83 -5.46 6.61
N LEU A 245 10.02 -5.03 7.85
CA LEU A 245 9.24 -5.45 9.00
C LEU A 245 7.91 -4.69 9.06
N LEU A 246 6.82 -5.46 9.00
CA LEU A 246 5.44 -4.99 9.11
C LEU A 246 4.85 -5.45 10.44
N LYS A 247 4.22 -4.54 11.19
CA LYS A 247 3.51 -4.85 12.46
C LYS A 247 2.28 -3.96 12.65
N VAL A 248 1.33 -4.45 13.45
CA VAL A 248 0.08 -3.75 13.79
C VAL A 248 -0.13 -3.75 15.29
N PHE A 249 -0.58 -2.62 15.84
CA PHE A 249 -0.82 -2.43 17.27
C PHE A 249 -2.16 -1.74 17.50
N ARG A 250 -3.16 -2.45 18.03
CA ARG A 250 -4.47 -1.85 18.35
C ARG A 250 -4.40 -1.03 19.63
N TYR A 251 -5.12 0.08 19.67
CA TYR A 251 -5.19 0.93 20.84
C TYR A 251 -6.18 0.35 21.86
N ASP A 252 -5.67 -0.09 23.01
CA ASP A 252 -6.47 -0.47 24.15
C ASP A 252 -6.78 0.78 24.98
N ARG A 253 -8.05 1.20 25.00
CA ARG A 253 -8.49 2.38 25.75
C ARG A 253 -8.41 2.22 27.26
N ARG A 254 -8.56 1.00 27.77
CA ARG A 254 -8.50 0.71 29.22
C ARG A 254 -7.06 0.76 29.71
N ALA A 255 -6.16 0.09 28.97
CA ALA A 255 -4.72 0.13 29.26
C ALA A 255 -4.04 1.44 28.81
N ARG A 256 -4.71 2.24 27.97
CA ARG A 256 -4.18 3.45 27.32
C ARG A 256 -2.85 3.18 26.61
N ALA A 257 -2.78 2.05 25.91
CA ALA A 257 -1.58 1.58 25.26
C ALA A 257 -1.87 0.91 23.91
N PHE A 258 -0.88 0.94 23.02
CA PHE A 258 -0.92 0.21 21.76
C PHE A 258 -0.42 -1.22 21.99
N VAL A 259 -1.28 -2.21 21.78
CA VAL A 259 -1.00 -3.62 22.01
C VAL A 259 -0.83 -4.33 20.67
N GLU A 260 0.21 -5.15 20.54
CA GLU A 260 0.45 -5.95 19.33
C GLU A 260 -0.79 -6.79 18.99
N SER A 261 -1.14 -6.83 17.71
CA SER A 261 -2.34 -7.52 17.23
C SER A 261 -2.07 -8.29 15.95
N PRO A 262 -2.84 -9.35 15.65
CA PRO A 262 -2.81 -10.00 14.34
C PRO A 262 -2.99 -8.98 13.21
N MET A 263 -2.21 -9.15 12.15
CA MET A 263 -2.25 -8.30 10.98
C MET A 263 -3.33 -8.78 10.03
N GLU A 264 -4.26 -7.89 9.64
CA GLU A 264 -5.37 -8.26 8.78
C GLU A 264 -4.90 -8.94 7.50
N ASN A 265 -5.43 -10.14 7.25
CA ASN A 265 -5.16 -10.96 6.08
C ASN A 265 -3.68 -11.34 5.85
N GLN A 266 -2.78 -11.06 6.80
CA GLN A 266 -1.44 -11.61 6.79
C GLN A 266 -1.49 -13.05 7.32
N ILE A 267 -1.53 -14.01 6.40
CA ILE A 267 -1.60 -15.43 6.71
C ILE A 267 -0.33 -15.85 7.47
N ASP A 268 -0.50 -16.63 8.53
CA ASP A 268 0.60 -17.29 9.24
C ASP A 268 0.95 -18.60 8.52
N ARG A 269 1.65 -18.45 7.39
CA ARG A 269 2.08 -19.57 6.55
C ARG A 269 2.82 -20.65 7.36
N ALA A 270 3.74 -20.24 8.23
CA ALA A 270 4.55 -21.18 8.99
C ALA A 270 3.69 -22.03 9.93
N ARG A 271 2.75 -21.40 10.65
CA ARG A 271 1.82 -22.13 11.52
C ARG A 271 0.86 -23.02 10.74
N LEU A 272 0.37 -22.56 9.59
CA LEU A 272 -0.50 -23.37 8.73
C LEU A 272 0.19 -24.62 8.16
N LEU A 273 1.48 -24.53 7.82
CA LEU A 273 2.22 -25.67 7.32
C LEU A 273 2.63 -26.66 8.43
N ALA A 274 2.75 -26.18 9.67
CA ALA A 274 3.13 -26.99 10.82
C ALA A 274 1.96 -27.65 11.57
N ASP A 275 0.73 -27.12 11.44
CA ASP A 275 -0.45 -27.60 12.16
C ASP A 275 -1.50 -28.18 11.20
N ASP A 276 -1.63 -29.51 11.21
CA ASP A 276 -2.59 -30.27 10.42
C ASP A 276 -4.05 -29.89 10.64
N GLY A 277 -4.43 -29.57 11.88
CA GLY A 277 -5.78 -29.15 12.24
C GLY A 277 -6.07 -27.78 11.64
N LEU A 278 -5.18 -26.82 11.89
CA LEU A 278 -5.31 -25.46 11.38
C LEU A 278 -5.30 -25.44 9.84
N ARG A 279 -4.45 -26.26 9.21
CA ARG A 279 -4.42 -26.47 7.76
C ARG A 279 -5.77 -26.91 7.20
N ARG A 280 -6.39 -27.94 7.80
CA ARG A 280 -7.72 -28.43 7.36
C ARG A 280 -8.79 -27.36 7.54
N GLU A 281 -8.78 -26.67 8.67
CA GLU A 281 -9.74 -25.60 8.95
C GLU A 281 -9.60 -24.43 7.98
N PHE A 282 -8.38 -24.00 7.67
CA PHE A 282 -8.15 -22.91 6.72
C PHE A 282 -8.55 -23.30 5.31
N ARG A 283 -8.22 -24.53 4.88
CA ARG A 283 -8.67 -25.07 3.58
C ARG A 283 -10.20 -25.06 3.48
N ALA A 284 -10.87 -25.64 4.48
CA ALA A 284 -12.33 -25.73 4.50
C ALA A 284 -12.98 -24.34 4.49
N TRP A 285 -12.44 -23.40 5.28
CA TRP A 285 -12.94 -22.03 5.33
C TRP A 285 -12.74 -21.30 3.99
N LEU A 286 -11.54 -21.28 3.43
CA LEU A 286 -11.26 -20.49 2.22
C LEU A 286 -11.94 -21.05 0.96
N LEU A 287 -12.10 -22.37 0.87
CA LEU A 287 -12.76 -23.02 -0.27
C LEU A 287 -14.30 -23.07 -0.15
N ASP A 288 -14.86 -22.61 0.98
CA ASP A 288 -16.31 -22.38 1.06
C ASP A 288 -16.73 -21.33 0.00
N PRO A 289 -17.83 -21.55 -0.75
CA PRO A 289 -18.22 -20.65 -1.83
C PRO A 289 -18.37 -19.18 -1.40
N VAL A 290 -18.84 -18.88 -0.19
CA VAL A 290 -19.02 -17.50 0.27
C VAL A 290 -17.66 -16.84 0.48
N ASN A 291 -16.74 -17.54 1.15
CA ASN A 291 -15.40 -17.02 1.42
C ASN A 291 -14.55 -16.95 0.14
N LEU A 292 -14.67 -17.93 -0.76
CA LEU A 292 -13.97 -17.93 -2.04
C LEU A 292 -14.43 -16.75 -2.93
N VAL A 293 -15.72 -16.41 -2.92
CA VAL A 293 -16.24 -15.23 -3.63
C VAL A 293 -15.74 -13.94 -2.99
N ALA A 294 -15.72 -13.84 -1.66
CA ALA A 294 -15.14 -12.68 -0.98
C ALA A 294 -13.62 -12.56 -1.28
N PHE A 295 -12.92 -13.69 -1.37
CA PHE A 295 -11.49 -13.76 -1.67
C PHE A 295 -11.20 -13.35 -3.11
N ASP A 296 -11.97 -13.84 -4.08
CA ASP A 296 -11.96 -13.40 -5.47
C ASP A 296 -12.13 -11.88 -5.57
N ARG A 297 -13.11 -11.34 -4.85
CA ARG A 297 -13.43 -9.91 -4.81
C ARG A 297 -12.41 -9.08 -4.01
N GLY A 298 -11.47 -9.70 -3.30
CA GLY A 298 -10.51 -9.01 -2.44
C GLY A 298 -11.15 -8.31 -1.23
N THR A 299 -12.27 -8.84 -0.75
CA THR A 299 -13.03 -8.36 0.42
C THR A 299 -13.13 -9.42 1.53
N ALA A 300 -12.45 -10.56 1.39
CA ALA A 300 -12.37 -11.56 2.45
C ALA A 300 -11.68 -11.01 3.69
N LEU A 301 -12.22 -11.35 4.86
CA LEU A 301 -11.60 -11.11 6.17
C LEU A 301 -11.22 -12.46 6.76
N ILE A 302 -9.93 -12.80 6.67
CA ILE A 302 -9.40 -14.07 7.14
C ILE A 302 -9.49 -14.10 8.68
N PRO A 303 -10.05 -15.16 9.29
CA PRO A 303 -10.16 -15.28 10.74
C PRO A 303 -8.81 -15.14 11.45
N GLU A 304 -8.79 -14.41 12.58
CA GLU A 304 -7.55 -14.09 13.33
C GLU A 304 -6.73 -15.33 13.71
N LYS A 305 -7.38 -16.49 13.92
CA LYS A 305 -6.70 -17.76 14.18
C LYS A 305 -5.82 -18.29 13.04
N PHE A 306 -5.87 -17.69 11.85
CA PHE A 306 -4.99 -18.02 10.72
C PHE A 306 -3.92 -16.94 10.45
N LEU A 307 -3.92 -15.85 11.24
CA LEU A 307 -3.11 -14.68 10.98
C LEU A 307 -1.83 -14.65 11.83
N ALA A 308 -0.83 -13.98 11.29
CA ALA A 308 0.41 -13.62 11.97
C ALA A 308 0.34 -12.21 12.56
N SER A 309 1.11 -11.94 13.62
CA SER A 309 1.21 -10.61 14.27
C SER A 309 2.38 -9.76 13.75
N GLY A 310 3.17 -10.29 12.82
CA GLY A 310 4.28 -9.61 12.20
C GLY A 310 4.70 -10.33 10.92
N ALA A 311 5.26 -9.59 9.98
CA ALA A 311 5.80 -10.18 8.76
C ALA A 311 7.06 -9.44 8.29
N ILE A 312 7.95 -10.19 7.64
CA ILE A 312 9.06 -9.64 6.88
C ILE A 312 8.69 -9.75 5.40
N ALA A 313 8.67 -8.63 4.69
CA ALA A 313 8.41 -8.56 3.26
C ALA A 313 9.71 -8.23 2.52
N PRO A 314 10.37 -9.22 1.88
CA PRO A 314 11.52 -8.96 1.01
C PRO A 314 11.10 -8.24 -0.27
N THR A 315 11.92 -7.35 -0.81
CA THR A 315 11.67 -6.69 -2.11
C THR A 315 13.00 -6.26 -2.77
N PRO A 316 13.10 -6.27 -4.11
CA PRO A 316 12.11 -6.78 -5.05
C PRO A 316 11.95 -8.30 -4.92
N VAL A 317 10.76 -8.79 -5.23
CA VAL A 317 10.52 -10.21 -5.49
C VAL A 317 10.17 -10.32 -6.97
N GLY A 318 10.80 -11.29 -7.64
CA GLY A 318 10.58 -11.54 -9.07
C GLY A 318 9.16 -12.02 -9.37
N PHE A 319 8.87 -12.24 -10.65
CA PHE A 319 7.58 -12.77 -11.09
C PHE A 319 7.48 -14.30 -11.05
N ASP A 320 8.62 -14.97 -10.91
CA ASP A 320 8.69 -16.42 -10.73
C ASP A 320 8.36 -16.78 -9.28
N PRO A 321 7.69 -17.94 -9.05
CA PRO A 321 7.45 -18.43 -7.71
C PRO A 321 8.75 -18.58 -6.91
N SER A 322 8.75 -18.08 -5.68
CA SER A 322 9.92 -18.11 -4.80
C SER A 322 9.49 -18.24 -3.34
N ASP A 323 10.33 -18.85 -2.51
CA ASP A 323 10.21 -18.91 -1.06
C ASP A 323 10.20 -17.53 -0.35
N LEU A 324 10.52 -16.46 -1.07
CA LEU A 324 10.37 -15.07 -0.62
C LEU A 324 8.92 -14.57 -0.71
N GLU A 325 8.05 -15.25 -1.46
CA GLU A 325 6.63 -14.93 -1.52
C GLU A 325 5.93 -15.41 -0.23
N PRO A 326 5.00 -14.61 0.32
CA PRO A 326 4.41 -14.86 1.65
C PRO A 326 3.66 -16.19 1.73
N GLU A 327 3.06 -16.67 0.63
CA GLU A 327 2.24 -17.88 0.60
C GLU A 327 2.88 -19.03 -0.20
N PHE A 328 4.19 -18.95 -0.45
CA PHE A 328 4.91 -19.99 -1.19
C PHE A 328 4.72 -21.39 -0.57
N GLY A 329 4.35 -22.37 -1.38
CA GLY A 329 4.14 -23.74 -0.88
C GLY A 329 2.74 -24.00 -0.28
N LEU A 330 1.84 -23.01 -0.25
CA LEU A 330 0.46 -23.27 0.17
C LEU A 330 -0.35 -24.03 -0.88
N VAL A 331 -0.01 -23.93 -2.18
CA VAL A 331 -0.75 -24.58 -3.29
C VAL A 331 0.04 -25.72 -3.95
N LYS A 332 1.37 -25.68 -3.87
CA LYS A 332 2.27 -26.63 -4.53
C LYS A 332 3.30 -27.16 -3.56
N GLY A 333 3.65 -28.44 -3.68
CA GLY A 333 4.63 -29.11 -2.84
C GLY A 333 4.01 -30.10 -1.85
N GLU A 334 4.87 -30.91 -1.24
CA GLU A 334 4.46 -31.86 -0.21
C GLU A 334 3.92 -31.11 1.02
N GLY A 335 2.78 -31.56 1.56
CA GLY A 335 2.15 -30.92 2.72
C GLY A 335 1.41 -29.61 2.43
N ALA A 336 1.24 -29.23 1.15
CA ALA A 336 0.52 -28.03 0.74
C ALA A 336 -0.89 -27.94 1.35
N VAL A 337 -1.29 -26.71 1.66
CA VAL A 337 -2.60 -26.42 2.26
C VAL A 337 -3.73 -26.63 1.25
N PHE A 338 -3.51 -26.42 -0.04
CA PHE A 338 -4.49 -26.61 -1.10
C PHE A 338 -3.91 -27.52 -2.17
N SER A 339 -4.68 -28.51 -2.64
CA SER A 339 -4.34 -29.23 -3.87
C SER A 339 -4.96 -28.54 -5.09
N GLU A 340 -4.40 -28.78 -6.27
CA GLU A 340 -4.98 -28.29 -7.54
C GLU A 340 -6.44 -28.75 -7.71
N ALA A 341 -6.71 -30.03 -7.40
CA ALA A 341 -8.04 -30.61 -7.47
C ALA A 341 -9.03 -29.91 -6.52
N ASP A 342 -8.62 -29.59 -5.30
CA ASP A 342 -9.45 -28.86 -4.33
C ASP A 342 -9.85 -27.48 -4.88
N VAL A 343 -8.89 -26.72 -5.41
CA VAL A 343 -9.12 -25.38 -5.95
C VAL A 343 -10.03 -25.44 -7.18
N VAL A 344 -9.77 -26.34 -8.12
CA VAL A 344 -10.62 -26.52 -9.32
C VAL A 344 -12.04 -26.90 -8.93
N ALA A 345 -12.21 -27.82 -7.99
CA ALA A 345 -13.53 -28.23 -7.50
C ALA A 345 -14.27 -27.07 -6.84
N ALA A 346 -13.59 -26.27 -6.01
CA ALA A 346 -14.18 -25.10 -5.35
C ALA A 346 -14.62 -24.02 -6.34
N LEU A 347 -13.79 -23.70 -7.34
CA LEU A 347 -14.13 -22.74 -8.40
C LEU A 347 -15.34 -23.21 -9.22
N ARG A 348 -15.38 -24.50 -9.58
CA ARG A 348 -16.54 -25.10 -10.26
C ARG A 348 -17.80 -25.06 -9.39
N LYS A 349 -17.68 -25.39 -8.11
CA LYS A 349 -18.81 -25.34 -7.16
C LYS A 349 -19.36 -23.91 -7.03
N ALA A 350 -18.50 -22.91 -6.89
CA ALA A 350 -18.92 -21.51 -6.79
C ALA A 350 -19.68 -21.06 -8.05
N THR A 351 -19.13 -21.34 -9.23
CA THR A 351 -19.74 -20.96 -10.52
C THR A 351 -21.03 -21.71 -10.82
N ALA A 352 -21.09 -23.02 -10.54
CA ALA A 352 -22.33 -23.80 -10.64
C ALA A 352 -23.42 -23.30 -9.67
N GLY A 353 -23.02 -22.75 -8.52
CA GLY A 353 -23.90 -22.07 -7.57
C GLY A 353 -24.31 -20.65 -7.98
N GLY A 354 -23.94 -20.19 -9.18
CA GLY A 354 -24.33 -18.88 -9.73
C GLY A 354 -23.37 -17.73 -9.40
N ALA A 355 -22.23 -17.99 -8.73
CA ALA A 355 -21.26 -16.95 -8.43
C ALA A 355 -20.59 -16.43 -9.72
N LYS A 356 -20.43 -15.10 -9.82
CA LYS A 356 -19.70 -14.44 -10.91
C LYS A 356 -18.31 -14.04 -10.43
N LEU A 357 -17.35 -14.94 -10.59
CA LEU A 357 -15.94 -14.68 -10.25
C LEU A 357 -15.35 -13.62 -11.20
N GLN A 358 -14.69 -12.62 -10.62
CA GLN A 358 -14.16 -11.46 -11.35
C GLN A 358 -12.67 -11.59 -11.65
N ASN A 359 -11.90 -12.21 -10.78
CA ASN A 359 -10.44 -12.22 -10.81
C ASN A 359 -9.85 -13.64 -10.91
N ILE A 360 -10.38 -14.58 -10.12
CA ILE A 360 -9.86 -15.94 -9.99
C ILE A 360 -10.65 -16.86 -10.91
N ARG A 361 -10.01 -17.36 -11.97
CA ARG A 361 -10.59 -18.33 -12.92
C ARG A 361 -9.73 -19.58 -13.10
N SER A 362 -8.63 -19.68 -12.36
CA SER A 362 -7.65 -20.76 -12.42
C SER A 362 -6.93 -20.95 -11.09
N VAL A 363 -6.17 -22.04 -10.96
CA VAL A 363 -5.29 -22.29 -9.80
C VAL A 363 -4.18 -21.24 -9.70
N ALA A 364 -3.63 -20.77 -10.83
CA ALA A 364 -2.62 -19.71 -10.81
C ALA A 364 -3.20 -18.36 -10.36
N GLY A 365 -4.44 -18.03 -10.76
CA GLY A 365 -5.14 -16.86 -10.24
C GLY A 365 -5.40 -16.94 -8.73
N PHE A 366 -5.73 -18.13 -8.23
CA PHE A 366 -5.93 -18.38 -6.79
C PHE A 366 -4.62 -18.21 -6.00
N GLU A 367 -3.53 -18.82 -6.47
CA GLU A 367 -2.18 -18.69 -5.90
C GLU A 367 -1.69 -17.24 -5.91
N ARG A 368 -1.94 -16.50 -7.01
CA ARG A 368 -1.63 -15.07 -7.07
C ARG A 368 -2.42 -14.27 -6.05
N ARG A 369 -3.71 -14.59 -5.84
CA ARG A 369 -4.53 -13.89 -4.85
C ARG A 369 -4.09 -14.21 -3.42
N LEU A 370 -3.65 -15.43 -3.14
CA LEU A 370 -3.12 -15.81 -1.81
C LEU A 370 -1.94 -14.90 -1.43
N ASN A 371 -1.00 -14.68 -2.35
CA ASN A 371 0.08 -13.75 -2.11
C ASN A 371 -0.44 -12.31 -2.01
N ASP A 372 -1.29 -11.87 -2.95
CA ASP A 372 -1.80 -10.50 -3.05
C ASP A 372 -2.65 -10.04 -1.85
N VAL A 373 -3.37 -10.95 -1.18
CA VAL A 373 -4.28 -10.59 -0.06
C VAL A 373 -3.51 -10.18 1.20
N THR A 374 -2.25 -10.59 1.31
CA THR A 374 -1.41 -10.38 2.50
C THR A 374 -0.80 -8.97 2.49
N CYS A 375 -0.46 -8.45 3.67
CA CYS A 375 0.28 -7.19 3.77
C CYS A 375 1.62 -7.30 3.05
N SER A 376 2.38 -8.37 3.29
CA SER A 376 3.68 -8.59 2.64
C SER A 376 3.59 -8.64 1.12
N GLY A 377 2.62 -9.38 0.56
CA GLY A 377 2.49 -9.54 -0.88
C GLY A 377 2.02 -8.27 -1.59
N CYS A 378 1.15 -7.48 -0.96
CA CYS A 378 0.83 -6.13 -1.45
C CYS A 378 2.07 -5.22 -1.44
N HIS A 379 2.90 -5.28 -0.40
CA HIS A 379 4.15 -4.48 -0.32
C HIS A 379 5.22 -4.94 -1.32
N GLN A 380 5.26 -6.24 -1.65
CA GLN A 380 6.08 -6.80 -2.74
C GLN A 380 5.57 -6.38 -4.12
N THR A 381 4.24 -6.27 -4.27
CA THR A 381 3.61 -5.99 -5.54
C THR A 381 3.53 -4.49 -5.80
N ARG A 382 4.43 -4.00 -6.65
CA ARG A 382 4.43 -2.61 -7.11
C ARG A 382 4.51 -1.58 -5.98
N GLY A 383 5.18 -1.91 -4.86
CA GLY A 383 5.59 -0.94 -3.83
C GLY A 383 6.77 -0.07 -4.29
N ILE A 384 7.03 1.04 -3.60
CA ILE A 384 8.28 1.81 -3.76
C ILE A 384 9.23 1.33 -2.67
N GLY A 385 10.13 0.41 -3.00
CA GLY A 385 11.00 -0.23 -2.02
C GLY A 385 10.17 -0.71 -0.83
N GLY A 386 9.17 -1.56 -1.06
CA GLY A 386 8.35 -2.12 0.02
C GLY A 386 7.44 -1.13 0.73
N PHE A 387 7.28 0.13 0.27
CA PHE A 387 6.30 1.07 0.81
C PHE A 387 5.15 1.33 -0.16
N HIS A 388 3.92 1.37 0.36
CA HIS A 388 2.76 1.86 -0.40
C HIS A 388 2.74 3.38 -0.53
N PHE A 389 3.21 4.08 0.51
CA PHE A 389 3.14 5.52 0.63
C PHE A 389 4.33 6.02 1.45
N PRO A 390 5.50 6.24 0.83
CA PRO A 390 6.64 6.88 1.51
C PRO A 390 6.40 8.38 1.78
N GLY A 391 5.42 8.99 1.12
CA GLY A 391 5.05 10.39 1.23
C GLY A 391 6.07 11.36 0.63
N VAL A 392 5.66 12.63 0.52
CA VAL A 392 6.54 13.70 0.05
C VAL A 392 7.43 14.15 1.19
N ASP A 393 8.70 14.41 0.87
CA ASP A 393 9.63 15.02 1.81
C ASP A 393 9.47 16.55 1.80
N TRP A 394 8.56 17.05 2.63
CA TRP A 394 8.37 18.50 2.80
C TRP A 394 9.47 19.16 3.64
N MET A 395 10.34 18.36 4.28
CA MET A 395 11.52 18.84 5.02
C MET A 395 12.76 18.99 4.11
N ALA A 396 12.70 18.52 2.87
CA ALA A 396 13.78 18.69 1.89
C ALA A 396 13.95 20.15 1.48
N ASP A 397 15.14 20.52 0.98
CA ASP A 397 15.45 21.90 0.55
C ASP A 397 14.58 22.34 -0.64
N LYS A 398 14.17 21.38 -1.47
CA LYS A 398 13.26 21.58 -2.62
C LYS A 398 12.19 20.49 -2.65
N PRO A 399 11.14 20.57 -1.81
CA PRO A 399 10.07 19.58 -1.81
C PRO A 399 9.38 19.55 -3.16
N SER A 400 9.23 18.35 -3.74
CA SER A 400 8.55 18.19 -5.02
C SER A 400 7.91 16.81 -5.15
N ASN A 401 6.68 16.80 -5.66
CA ASN A 401 5.95 15.59 -6.03
C ASN A 401 6.30 15.11 -7.44
N SER A 402 7.07 15.89 -8.22
CA SER A 402 7.47 15.53 -9.59
C SER A 402 8.78 14.75 -9.66
N THR A 403 9.67 14.94 -8.68
CA THR A 403 10.98 14.26 -8.61
C THR A 403 10.96 13.05 -7.67
N VAL A 404 10.14 13.09 -6.62
CA VAL A 404 9.94 11.99 -5.68
C VAL A 404 8.46 11.62 -5.68
N VAL A 405 8.15 10.45 -6.23
CA VAL A 405 6.77 9.96 -6.26
C VAL A 405 6.31 9.68 -4.82
N PRO A 406 5.21 10.29 -4.34
CA PRO A 406 4.80 10.20 -2.94
C PRO A 406 4.20 8.84 -2.56
N ALA A 407 3.80 8.05 -3.56
CA ALA A 407 3.09 6.81 -3.36
C ALA A 407 3.35 5.79 -4.48
N SER A 408 3.13 4.54 -4.15
CA SER A 408 3.37 3.41 -5.05
C SER A 408 2.42 3.39 -6.26
N PRO A 409 2.82 2.77 -7.38
CA PRO A 409 1.90 2.51 -8.48
C PRO A 409 0.63 1.75 -8.08
N HIS A 410 0.71 0.86 -7.09
CA HIS A 410 -0.48 0.24 -6.49
C HIS A 410 -1.41 1.28 -5.86
N PHE A 411 -0.88 2.21 -5.06
CA PHE A 411 -1.67 3.27 -4.45
C PHE A 411 -2.39 4.13 -5.51
N PHE A 412 -1.67 4.59 -6.54
CA PHE A 412 -2.26 5.44 -7.57
C PHE A 412 -3.28 4.71 -8.44
N GLY A 413 -3.00 3.46 -8.83
CA GLY A 413 -3.92 2.65 -9.60
C GLY A 413 -5.24 2.36 -8.89
N ASP A 414 -5.25 2.36 -7.55
CA ASP A 414 -6.46 2.09 -6.76
C ASP A 414 -7.34 3.35 -6.54
N GLN A 415 -6.87 4.55 -6.87
CA GLN A 415 -7.60 5.78 -6.55
C GLN A 415 -8.93 5.91 -7.30
N VAL A 416 -9.00 5.44 -8.55
CA VAL A 416 -10.25 5.43 -9.34
C VAL A 416 -11.34 4.66 -8.59
N ARG A 417 -11.03 3.43 -8.15
CA ARG A 417 -11.93 2.58 -7.38
C ARG A 417 -12.36 3.24 -6.07
N ARG A 418 -11.43 3.83 -5.33
CA ARG A 418 -11.74 4.50 -4.05
C ARG A 418 -12.68 5.67 -4.24
N ARG A 419 -12.47 6.46 -5.29
CA ARG A 419 -13.33 7.61 -5.60
C ARG A 419 -14.72 7.16 -6.05
N ASP A 420 -14.83 6.08 -6.81
CA ASP A 420 -16.14 5.49 -7.16
C ASP A 420 -16.91 5.05 -5.90
N ILE A 421 -16.22 4.49 -4.90
CA ILE A 421 -16.83 4.14 -3.61
C ILE A 421 -17.29 5.39 -2.87
N LEU A 422 -16.48 6.45 -2.84
CA LEU A 422 -16.88 7.73 -2.24
C LEU A 422 -18.10 8.35 -2.95
N HIS A 423 -18.17 8.27 -4.28
CA HIS A 423 -19.35 8.72 -5.03
C HIS A 423 -20.59 7.89 -4.68
N ALA A 424 -20.46 6.56 -4.59
CA ALA A 424 -21.57 5.69 -4.19
C ALA A 424 -22.05 6.01 -2.77
N LEU A 425 -21.13 6.17 -1.80
CA LEU A 425 -21.45 6.55 -0.43
C LEU A 425 -22.13 7.92 -0.36
N ARG A 426 -21.61 8.93 -1.08
CA ARG A 426 -22.22 10.28 -1.16
C ARG A 426 -23.66 10.22 -1.67
N ASP A 427 -23.92 9.36 -2.66
CA ASP A 427 -25.23 9.22 -3.31
C ASP A 427 -26.15 8.22 -2.59
N ASP A 428 -25.77 7.72 -1.40
CA ASP A 428 -26.48 6.68 -0.64
C ASP A 428 -26.76 5.40 -1.46
N LYS A 429 -25.85 5.06 -2.37
CA LYS A 429 -25.88 3.84 -3.18
C LYS A 429 -24.98 2.77 -2.57
N PRO A 430 -25.34 1.47 -2.64
CA PRO A 430 -24.46 0.38 -2.23
C PRO A 430 -23.13 0.44 -3.00
N PRO A 431 -21.98 0.62 -2.33
CA PRO A 431 -20.70 0.63 -3.02
C PRO A 431 -20.30 -0.78 -3.45
N ASP A 432 -19.74 -0.90 -4.66
CA ASP A 432 -18.97 -2.10 -4.97
C ASP A 432 -17.62 -1.99 -4.25
N TYR A 433 -17.29 -2.93 -3.36
CA TYR A 433 -15.99 -2.98 -2.67
C TYR A 433 -14.97 -3.87 -3.38
N SER A 434 -15.34 -4.56 -4.46
CA SER A 434 -14.44 -5.49 -5.14
C SER A 434 -13.16 -4.80 -5.61
N ARG A 435 -12.02 -5.49 -5.51
CA ARG A 435 -10.74 -5.03 -6.01
C ARG A 435 -10.09 -6.09 -6.90
N GLY A 436 -9.39 -5.63 -7.93
CA GLY A 436 -8.48 -6.45 -8.72
C GLY A 436 -7.25 -6.88 -7.91
N PHE A 437 -6.31 -7.53 -8.59
CA PHE A 437 -4.97 -7.78 -8.04
C PHE A 437 -4.22 -6.45 -7.88
N ALA A 438 -3.32 -6.32 -6.90
CA ALA A 438 -2.51 -5.12 -6.72
C ALA A 438 -1.66 -4.78 -7.97
N SER A 439 -1.31 -5.80 -8.76
CA SER A 439 -0.62 -5.67 -10.05
C SER A 439 -1.47 -5.03 -11.15
N ARG A 440 -2.80 -5.23 -11.10
CA ARG A 440 -3.77 -4.76 -12.09
C ARG A 440 -5.05 -4.21 -11.44
N PRO A 441 -5.18 -2.88 -11.34
CA PRO A 441 -6.35 -2.27 -10.72
C PRO A 441 -7.62 -2.57 -11.51
N GLN A 442 -8.75 -2.60 -10.81
CA GLN A 442 -10.06 -2.77 -11.41
C GLN A 442 -10.59 -1.42 -11.89
N LEU A 443 -10.76 -1.25 -13.20
CA LEU A 443 -11.11 0.05 -13.80
C LEU A 443 -12.57 0.46 -13.67
N ARG A 444 -13.50 -0.49 -13.50
CA ARG A 444 -14.95 -0.22 -13.38
C ARG A 444 -15.52 0.65 -14.52
N GLY A 445 -15.01 0.45 -15.74
CA GLY A 445 -15.41 1.22 -16.91
C GLY A 445 -14.75 2.60 -17.03
N SER A 446 -13.93 3.03 -16.06
CA SER A 446 -13.09 4.21 -16.19
C SER A 446 -11.96 3.98 -17.17
N THR A 447 -11.60 5.02 -17.93
CA THR A 447 -10.45 5.04 -18.84
C THR A 447 -9.29 5.89 -18.29
N GLU A 448 -9.41 6.43 -17.07
CA GLU A 448 -8.43 7.38 -16.50
C GLU A 448 -7.01 6.81 -16.36
N LEU A 449 -6.88 5.48 -16.25
CA LEU A 449 -5.58 4.81 -16.17
C LEU A 449 -5.07 4.26 -17.51
N ALA A 450 -5.86 4.36 -18.59
CA ALA A 450 -5.47 3.84 -19.90
C ALA A 450 -4.18 4.52 -20.40
N GLY A 451 -3.26 3.74 -20.94
CA GLY A 451 -1.93 4.17 -21.37
C GLY A 451 -0.95 4.48 -20.23
N SER A 452 -1.36 4.42 -18.96
CA SER A 452 -0.49 4.71 -17.82
C SER A 452 0.28 3.47 -17.36
N ASN A 453 1.43 3.68 -16.73
CA ASN A 453 2.16 2.60 -16.08
C ASN A 453 1.31 1.86 -15.02
N TYR A 454 0.25 2.48 -14.48
CA TYR A 454 -0.64 1.86 -13.48
C TYR A 454 -1.50 0.75 -14.06
N TYR A 455 -1.90 0.81 -15.33
CA TYR A 455 -2.86 -0.14 -15.92
C TYR A 455 -2.41 -0.86 -17.18
N ASP A 456 -1.85 -0.25 -18.22
CA ASP A 456 -1.48 -0.97 -19.46
C ASP A 456 -0.37 -0.30 -20.27
N GLY A 457 0.09 0.88 -19.84
CA GLY A 457 1.21 1.61 -20.42
C GLY A 457 2.57 1.03 -20.05
N TRP A 458 3.62 1.78 -20.39
CA TRP A 458 5.01 1.36 -20.20
C TRP A 458 5.31 1.00 -18.72
N GLY A 459 5.90 -0.17 -18.48
CA GLY A 459 6.22 -0.69 -17.14
C GLY A 459 5.03 -1.30 -16.38
N ALA A 460 3.83 -1.35 -16.97
CA ALA A 460 2.67 -1.96 -16.32
C ALA A 460 2.76 -3.51 -16.37
N HIS A 461 2.39 -4.20 -15.27
CA HIS A 461 2.37 -5.68 -15.20
C HIS A 461 1.36 -6.37 -16.14
N CYS A 462 1.81 -7.11 -17.13
CA CYS A 462 0.94 -7.77 -18.12
C CYS A 462 1.05 -9.30 -18.04
N TYR A 463 0.30 -10.00 -18.88
CA TYR A 463 0.43 -11.44 -19.10
C TYR A 463 0.75 -11.73 -20.57
N VAL A 464 1.81 -12.49 -20.80
CA VAL A 464 2.22 -12.92 -22.15
C VAL A 464 1.19 -13.91 -22.66
N GLN A 465 0.42 -13.53 -23.69
CA GLN A 465 -0.58 -14.38 -24.33
C GLN A 465 0.09 -15.37 -25.30
N GLY A 466 -0.52 -16.54 -25.44
CA GLY A 466 0.01 -17.66 -26.22
C GLY A 466 -0.55 -17.66 -27.63
N SER A 467 0.10 -18.40 -28.53
CA SER A 467 -0.45 -18.70 -29.85
C SER A 467 -0.51 -20.22 -30.02
N PRO A 468 -1.70 -20.85 -30.01
CA PRO A 468 -3.04 -20.26 -29.92
C PRO A 468 -3.45 -19.82 -28.50
N ALA A 469 -4.35 -18.84 -28.41
CA ALA A 469 -4.82 -18.26 -27.14
C ALA A 469 -5.66 -19.21 -26.26
N ALA A 470 -6.06 -20.39 -26.78
CA ALA A 470 -6.88 -21.36 -26.05
C ALA A 470 -6.18 -21.93 -24.78
N GLY A 471 -4.85 -21.80 -24.69
CA GLY A 471 -4.07 -22.17 -23.51
C GLY A 471 -3.77 -21.04 -22.53
N ASP A 472 -4.37 -19.86 -22.71
CA ASP A 472 -4.13 -18.71 -21.83
C ASP A 472 -4.93 -18.80 -20.54
N ASP A 473 -4.31 -18.33 -19.45
CA ASP A 473 -4.92 -18.39 -18.14
C ASP A 473 -6.07 -17.37 -18.05
N GLY A 474 -7.29 -17.87 -17.82
CA GLY A 474 -8.49 -17.06 -17.77
C GLY A 474 -8.49 -15.95 -16.72
N SER A 475 -7.66 -16.07 -15.67
CA SER A 475 -7.50 -15.06 -14.61
C SER A 475 -6.70 -13.84 -15.07
N PHE A 476 -5.85 -14.01 -16.09
CA PHE A 476 -4.93 -12.96 -16.59
C PHE A 476 -5.20 -12.54 -18.03
N ARG A 477 -6.27 -13.05 -18.64
CA ARG A 477 -6.65 -12.75 -20.04
C ARG A 477 -6.69 -11.26 -20.35
N ASP A 478 -7.18 -10.46 -19.41
CA ASP A 478 -7.40 -9.03 -19.61
C ASP A 478 -6.15 -8.19 -19.23
N TRP A 479 -5.00 -8.83 -18.93
CA TRP A 479 -3.74 -8.16 -18.58
C TRP A 479 -2.92 -7.87 -19.84
N THR A 480 -3.46 -7.03 -20.71
CA THR A 480 -2.84 -6.62 -21.97
C THR A 480 -1.99 -5.35 -21.81
N CYS A 481 -1.33 -4.94 -22.89
CA CYS A 481 -0.59 -3.69 -22.99
C CYS A 481 -1.28 -2.74 -23.96
N ALA A 482 -1.08 -1.44 -23.76
CA ALA A 482 -1.53 -0.39 -24.66
C ALA A 482 -0.89 -0.50 -26.05
N GLU A 483 -1.46 0.20 -27.03
CA GLU A 483 -0.96 0.21 -28.41
C GLU A 483 0.53 0.57 -28.49
N GLY A 484 1.27 -0.14 -29.36
CA GLY A 484 2.72 0.04 -29.52
C GLY A 484 3.58 -0.67 -28.46
N LEU A 485 2.97 -1.24 -27.42
CA LEU A 485 3.64 -2.02 -26.40
C LEU A 485 3.37 -3.52 -26.55
N THR A 486 4.26 -4.32 -26.01
CA THR A 486 4.12 -5.78 -25.93
C THR A 486 4.44 -6.25 -24.53
N CYS A 487 3.77 -7.32 -24.11
CA CYS A 487 4.09 -7.95 -22.85
C CYS A 487 5.39 -8.73 -22.98
N GLN A 488 6.40 -8.36 -22.21
CA GLN A 488 7.67 -9.08 -22.15
C GLN A 488 7.75 -9.79 -20.80
N ALA A 489 7.87 -11.13 -20.83
CA ALA A 489 8.02 -11.93 -19.61
C ALA A 489 9.23 -11.44 -18.81
N ALA A 490 9.03 -11.29 -17.51
CA ALA A 490 10.06 -10.78 -16.60
C ALA A 490 10.59 -11.86 -15.65
N GLY A 491 10.09 -13.09 -15.76
CA GLY A 491 10.60 -14.30 -15.10
C GLY A 491 11.03 -15.36 -16.12
N LYS A 492 11.70 -16.41 -15.63
CA LYS A 492 12.11 -17.58 -16.42
C LYS A 492 10.95 -18.53 -16.69
N THR A 493 10.01 -18.64 -15.75
CA THR A 493 8.89 -19.59 -15.77
C THR A 493 7.54 -18.90 -15.82
N SER A 494 7.44 -17.71 -15.24
CA SER A 494 6.23 -16.92 -15.19
C SER A 494 5.93 -16.26 -16.53
N ARG A 495 4.68 -16.36 -16.95
CA ARG A 495 4.15 -15.61 -18.10
C ARG A 495 3.71 -14.19 -17.73
N ILE A 496 3.80 -13.83 -16.44
CA ILE A 496 3.62 -12.45 -16.01
C ILE A 496 4.86 -11.66 -16.42
N GLY A 497 4.62 -10.48 -16.98
CA GLY A 497 5.65 -9.63 -17.55
C GLY A 497 5.38 -8.16 -17.30
N MET A 498 6.08 -7.33 -18.05
CA MET A 498 5.84 -5.89 -18.07
C MET A 498 5.67 -5.40 -19.51
N CYS A 499 4.86 -4.36 -19.67
CA CYS A 499 4.63 -3.72 -20.95
C CYS A 499 5.84 -2.88 -21.34
N PHE A 500 6.49 -3.25 -22.44
CA PHE A 500 7.61 -2.51 -23.02
C PHE A 500 7.39 -2.30 -24.51
N VAL A 501 8.17 -1.38 -25.09
CA VAL A 501 8.15 -1.12 -26.54
C VAL A 501 8.36 -2.43 -27.28
N LYS A 502 7.56 -2.66 -28.33
CA LYS A 502 7.72 -3.83 -29.18
C LYS A 502 9.16 -3.85 -29.73
N ASN A 503 9.94 -4.87 -29.37
CA ASN A 503 11.24 -5.09 -29.99
C ASN A 503 11.00 -5.26 -31.49
N ARG A 504 11.66 -4.43 -32.30
CA ARG A 504 11.57 -4.50 -33.77
C ARG A 504 12.23 -5.77 -34.28
#